data_AF-A0A9E2E6U9-F1
#
_entry.id   AF-A0A9E2E6U9-F1
#
_cell.length_a   1.000
_cell.length_b   1.000
_cell.length_c   1.000
_cell.angle_alpha   90.00
_cell.angle_beta   90.00
_cell.angle_gamma   90.00
#
_symmetry.space_group_name_H-M   'P 1'
#
loop_
_entity.id
_entity.type
_entity.pdbx_description
1 polymer ?
#
loop_
_entity_poly.entity_id
_entity_poly.type
_entity_poly.pdbx_seq_one_letter_code
_entity_poly.pdbx_strand_id
1 'polypeptide(L)'
;MKKRNRFLLSFLILVAILTGACSNSGEISSIIEVDTSTEVNPSQNSETVEVVSPSANAKFSEEQQSQGSVSYLFSPIRSTSTYLMDAAGNALYTWESVYTPGNAVYLLENGNLLHTGSVKPSKFDAGGSGGIIEEIAPDSTVLWNYQYADDQVQQHHDIEQMPNGNILIIAWEMKTKAEAIAAGRNPNLLSEGELWPDHIVEVDPNTKNVVWEWHVWDHLVQDFDPSKENYGVVGEHPELIDTNLTNRKAAADWNHINSIDYNAELDQILLSVHSFSEVWIIDHNTSTEEAVGTAGDLLYRWGNPQAYDSGSSSDQQFYVQHDAQWIPDGYPGAGNVLVFNNGDQRNRPYSSVDEIVLPLNPDGSYTYTGMPYGPEAPVWTYVAENPSDFFADHISGAQRLLNGNTLICSGTEGIFFVVTPAGEIVWRYGYNEEVFRVIRYEADYPGLPNLKSESIRPIPTASDAGKPAGGQSNGQQGQRPRLDFASASAKLDITEEALKTALGAPPPDFAAAAAQLGITEQELIAALGIPAGEFLNGGE
;
A
#
# COMPACT_ATOMS: atom_id res chain seq x y z
N MET A 1 -22.09 0.04 70.91
CA MET A 1 -20.72 -0.39 71.29
C MET A 1 -19.74 0.59 70.61
N LYS A 2 -18.78 1.30 71.25
CA LYS A 2 -17.54 0.87 71.98
C LYS A 2 -16.74 -0.15 71.16
N LYS A 3 -15.49 0.04 70.69
CA LYS A 3 -14.41 1.06 70.85
C LYS A 3 -13.95 1.50 69.42
N ARG A 4 -13.31 2.63 69.06
CA ARG A 4 -12.76 3.85 69.71
C ARG A 4 -11.42 3.78 70.48
N ASN A 5 -10.29 4.01 69.77
CA ASN A 5 -9.11 4.85 70.13
C ASN A 5 -8.17 4.97 68.88
N ARG A 6 -7.63 6.13 68.45
CA ARG A 6 -6.76 7.18 69.09
C ARG A 6 -5.30 6.70 69.24
N PHE A 7 -4.23 7.40 68.84
CA PHE A 7 -3.91 8.86 68.69
C PHE A 7 -2.72 9.05 67.68
N LEU A 8 -2.53 10.22 66.99
CA LEU A 8 -1.48 11.28 67.17
C LEU A 8 0.00 10.78 67.19
N LEU A 9 1.04 11.46 66.66
CA LEU A 9 1.28 12.90 66.38
C LEU A 9 2.39 13.13 65.31
N SER A 10 2.49 14.35 64.77
CA SER A 10 3.49 14.89 63.82
C SER A 10 4.90 15.17 64.40
N PHE A 11 5.94 15.19 63.55
CA PHE A 11 7.16 16.05 63.62
C PHE A 11 7.84 16.05 62.22
N LEU A 12 7.99 17.11 61.41
CA LEU A 12 8.68 18.43 61.49
C LEU A 12 10.18 18.43 61.08
N ILE A 13 10.44 18.92 59.86
CA ILE A 13 11.60 19.70 59.35
C ILE A 13 13.04 19.14 59.46
N LEU A 14 13.75 19.11 58.31
CA LEU A 14 15.10 19.68 58.22
C LEU A 14 15.34 20.38 56.87
N VAL A 15 15.82 21.63 56.92
CA VAL A 15 16.33 22.41 55.78
C VAL A 15 17.67 23.02 56.18
N ALA A 16 18.70 22.84 55.36
CA ALA A 16 19.92 23.65 55.28
C ALA A 16 20.57 23.35 53.91
N ILE A 17 20.51 24.23 52.90
CA ILE A 17 21.25 25.50 52.75
C ILE A 17 22.76 25.27 52.56
N LEU A 18 23.25 25.58 51.36
CA LEU A 18 24.38 26.50 51.22
C LEU A 18 24.28 27.28 49.89
N THR A 19 24.12 28.59 50.04
CA THR A 19 24.08 29.58 48.97
C THR A 19 25.49 30.06 48.60
N GLY A 20 25.65 30.62 47.40
CA GLY A 20 26.94 31.10 46.91
C GLY A 20 26.83 32.21 45.85
N ALA A 21 25.95 33.18 46.07
CA ALA A 21 25.88 34.39 45.24
C ALA A 21 26.69 35.53 45.90
N CYS A 22 27.46 36.26 45.09
CA CYS A 22 27.93 37.62 45.41
C CYS A 22 27.78 38.50 44.16
N SER A 23 27.44 39.76 44.40
CA SER A 23 26.67 40.62 43.50
C SER A 23 27.47 41.79 42.91
N ASN A 24 26.74 42.64 42.16
CA ASN A 24 27.03 44.02 41.74
C ASN A 24 27.69 44.17 40.35
N SER A 25 27.35 45.18 39.54
CA SER A 25 26.25 46.17 39.62
C SER A 25 26.21 47.05 38.37
N GLY A 26 25.04 47.62 38.06
CA GLY A 26 24.98 49.01 37.56
C GLY A 26 24.35 49.20 36.17
N GLU A 27 23.51 50.22 36.08
CA GLU A 27 22.79 50.65 34.87
C GLU A 27 23.71 51.37 33.87
N ILE A 28 23.26 51.51 32.62
CA ILE A 28 23.01 52.80 31.95
C ILE A 28 22.29 52.57 30.62
N SER A 29 21.35 53.44 30.26
CA SER A 29 20.72 53.48 28.94
C SER A 29 21.36 54.55 28.06
N SER A 30 21.41 54.32 26.74
CA SER A 30 21.20 55.39 25.75
C SER A 30 21.05 54.86 24.32
N ILE A 31 20.01 55.36 23.67
CA ILE A 31 19.74 55.37 22.23
C ILE A 31 20.92 56.00 21.45
N ILE A 32 21.16 55.55 20.21
CA ILE A 32 21.45 56.39 19.03
C ILE A 32 21.18 55.58 17.75
N GLU A 33 20.44 56.18 16.82
CA GLU A 33 20.21 55.67 15.47
C GLU A 33 21.30 56.13 14.48
N VAL A 34 21.51 55.32 13.44
CA VAL A 34 21.79 55.71 12.04
C VAL A 34 22.73 56.89 11.77
N ASP A 35 23.87 56.62 11.11
CA ASP A 35 24.14 57.24 9.80
C ASP A 35 25.02 56.35 8.90
N THR A 36 25.23 56.82 7.68
CA THR A 36 25.42 56.06 6.45
C THR A 36 26.74 56.41 5.73
N SER A 37 27.01 55.67 4.65
CA SER A 37 27.97 55.97 3.57
C SER A 37 29.47 55.82 3.87
N THR A 38 30.14 54.93 3.10
CA THR A 38 31.07 55.34 2.03
C THR A 38 31.33 54.20 1.03
N GLU A 39 31.28 54.59 -0.25
CA GLU A 39 31.78 53.99 -1.49
C GLU A 39 33.23 53.41 -1.40
N VAL A 40 33.79 52.55 -2.28
CA VAL A 40 33.39 51.94 -3.58
C VAL A 40 34.27 50.71 -3.92
N ASN A 41 33.72 49.74 -4.68
CA ASN A 41 34.27 48.77 -5.70
C ASN A 41 35.81 48.59 -5.93
N PRO A 42 36.35 47.49 -6.54
CA PRO A 42 35.68 46.33 -7.17
C PRO A 42 36.36 44.93 -7.03
N SER A 43 35.83 43.96 -7.79
CA SER A 43 36.50 42.78 -8.42
C SER A 43 36.32 41.37 -7.83
N GLN A 44 35.84 40.49 -8.71
CA GLN A 44 36.03 39.03 -8.83
C GLN A 44 36.18 38.17 -7.56
N ASN A 45 35.12 37.39 -7.27
CA ASN A 45 35.12 35.98 -7.67
C ASN A 45 33.69 35.46 -7.82
N SER A 46 33.42 34.77 -8.92
CA SER A 46 32.19 34.00 -9.11
C SER A 46 32.43 32.58 -8.60
N GLU A 47 32.17 32.35 -7.31
CA GLU A 47 31.97 30.98 -6.84
C GLU A 47 30.53 30.59 -7.20
N THR A 48 30.42 29.78 -8.24
CA THR A 48 29.21 29.06 -8.58
C THR A 48 28.81 28.19 -7.40
N VAL A 49 27.64 28.45 -6.82
CA VAL A 49 26.99 27.48 -5.94
C VAL A 49 26.73 26.24 -6.79
N GLU A 50 27.48 25.17 -6.54
CA GLU A 50 27.17 23.86 -7.09
C GLU A 50 25.84 23.40 -6.49
N VAL A 51 24.77 23.57 -7.27
CA VAL A 51 23.54 22.82 -7.07
C VAL A 51 23.89 21.37 -7.38
N VAL A 52 24.15 20.58 -6.33
CA VAL A 52 24.40 19.14 -6.44
C VAL A 52 23.15 18.50 -7.05
N SER A 53 23.25 18.11 -8.32
CA SER A 53 22.18 17.38 -9.00
C SER A 53 22.02 16.01 -8.35
N PRO A 54 20.79 15.58 -7.98
CA PRO A 54 20.55 14.26 -7.44
C PRO A 54 20.54 13.20 -8.56
N SER A 55 21.68 13.02 -9.23
CA SER A 55 21.95 11.85 -10.08
C SER A 55 22.94 10.93 -9.35
N ALA A 56 22.56 10.50 -8.15
CA ALA A 56 23.34 9.56 -7.35
C ALA A 56 23.15 8.14 -7.89
N ASN A 57 23.89 7.80 -8.95
CA ASN A 57 24.09 6.41 -9.37
C ASN A 57 24.47 5.56 -8.14
N ALA A 58 23.97 4.31 -8.12
CA ALA A 58 23.99 3.44 -6.96
C ALA A 58 25.32 3.48 -6.18
N LYS A 59 25.25 3.81 -4.89
CA LYS A 59 26.39 3.66 -3.97
C LYS A 59 26.46 2.20 -3.54
N PHE A 60 27.20 1.41 -4.31
CA PHE A 60 27.54 0.05 -3.93
C PHE A 60 28.46 0.06 -2.71
N SER A 61 27.99 -0.45 -1.57
CA SER A 61 28.85 -1.33 -0.78
C SER A 61 28.58 -2.77 -1.23
N GLU A 62 29.62 -3.61 -1.29
CA GLU A 62 29.45 -5.01 -1.67
C GLU A 62 28.61 -5.72 -0.60
N GLU A 63 27.37 -6.07 -0.93
CA GLU A 63 26.47 -6.71 0.02
C GLU A 63 26.88 -8.18 0.23
N GLN A 64 27.80 -8.38 1.17
CA GLN A 64 28.28 -9.70 1.56
C GLN A 64 27.19 -10.47 2.32
N GLN A 65 26.22 -11.10 1.63
CA GLN A 65 25.61 -12.36 2.10
C GLN A 65 24.66 -13.11 1.12
N SER A 66 24.17 -12.53 0.03
CA SER A 66 23.36 -13.31 -0.93
C SER A 66 24.22 -14.37 -1.63
N GLN A 67 23.75 -15.62 -1.73
CA GLN A 67 24.40 -16.65 -2.55
C GLN A 67 24.03 -16.51 -4.03
N GLY A 68 24.25 -15.33 -4.60
CA GLY A 68 23.94 -15.01 -6.00
C GLY A 68 23.46 -13.58 -6.20
N SER A 69 23.01 -13.27 -7.42
CA SER A 69 22.45 -11.97 -7.79
C SER A 69 21.05 -11.80 -7.19
N VAL A 70 20.84 -10.70 -6.47
CA VAL A 70 19.53 -10.31 -5.94
C VAL A 70 18.75 -9.48 -6.95
N SER A 71 17.42 -9.55 -6.90
CA SER A 71 16.53 -8.82 -7.80
C SER A 71 15.49 -8.00 -7.03
N TYR A 72 15.07 -6.87 -7.61
CA TYR A 72 14.10 -5.93 -7.02
C TYR A 72 12.93 -5.72 -7.98
N LEU A 73 11.72 -6.11 -7.59
CA LEU A 73 10.49 -5.93 -8.35
C LEU A 73 9.76 -4.66 -7.91
N PHE A 74 9.40 -3.80 -8.85
CA PHE A 74 8.56 -2.62 -8.57
C PHE A 74 7.81 -2.13 -9.81
N SER A 75 6.72 -1.40 -9.58
CA SER A 75 5.95 -0.73 -10.62
C SER A 75 5.78 0.77 -10.28
N PRO A 76 6.21 1.69 -11.16
CA PRO A 76 5.96 3.13 -10.98
C PRO A 76 4.48 3.45 -11.18
N ILE A 77 3.88 4.22 -10.27
CA ILE A 77 2.41 4.40 -10.18
C ILE A 77 1.75 5.06 -11.41
N ARG A 78 2.56 5.59 -12.34
CA ARG A 78 2.11 6.26 -13.58
C ARG A 78 2.62 5.57 -14.86
N SER A 79 3.27 4.42 -14.72
CA SER A 79 3.82 3.60 -15.80
C SER A 79 2.86 2.46 -16.18
N THR A 80 2.89 2.00 -17.42
CA THR A 80 2.30 0.71 -17.81
C THR A 80 3.29 -0.45 -17.73
N SER A 81 4.55 -0.14 -17.43
CA SER A 81 5.67 -1.08 -17.36
C SER A 81 6.05 -1.38 -15.90
N THR A 82 6.19 -2.66 -15.57
CA THR A 82 6.71 -3.17 -14.28
C THR A 82 8.10 -3.77 -14.48
N TYR A 83 9.03 -3.51 -13.56
CA TYR A 83 10.44 -3.88 -13.72
C TYR A 83 10.91 -4.89 -12.67
N LEU A 84 11.70 -5.88 -13.10
CA LEU A 84 12.61 -6.62 -12.24
C LEU A 84 14.04 -6.10 -12.48
N MET A 85 14.66 -5.58 -11.43
CA MET A 85 15.91 -4.82 -11.48
C MET A 85 17.04 -5.55 -10.74
N ASP A 86 18.28 -5.46 -11.22
CA ASP A 86 19.45 -5.88 -10.45
C ASP A 86 19.89 -4.83 -9.41
N ALA A 87 20.81 -5.19 -8.51
CA ALA A 87 21.38 -4.25 -7.53
C ALA A 87 22.15 -3.06 -8.15
N ALA A 88 22.36 -3.05 -9.47
CA ALA A 88 23.07 -2.00 -10.20
C ALA A 88 22.15 -1.06 -11.00
N GLY A 89 20.83 -1.26 -10.98
CA GLY A 89 19.86 -0.41 -11.68
C GLY A 89 19.54 -0.86 -13.12
N ASN A 90 19.98 -2.05 -13.53
CA ASN A 90 19.63 -2.60 -14.83
C ASN A 90 18.30 -3.37 -14.75
N ALA A 91 17.45 -3.21 -15.76
CA ALA A 91 16.35 -4.13 -16.00
C ALA A 91 16.92 -5.51 -16.33
N LEU A 92 16.65 -6.48 -15.46
CA LEU A 92 16.73 -7.90 -15.77
C LEU A 92 15.53 -8.34 -16.59
N TYR A 93 14.38 -7.74 -16.29
CA TYR A 93 13.10 -8.04 -16.91
C TYR A 93 12.13 -6.84 -16.88
N THR A 94 11.24 -6.79 -17.86
CA THR A 94 10.15 -5.80 -17.95
C THR A 94 8.88 -6.49 -18.41
N TRP A 95 7.77 -6.24 -17.73
CA TRP A 95 6.42 -6.61 -18.19
C TRP A 95 5.65 -5.34 -18.57
N GLU A 96 4.84 -5.40 -19.62
CA GLU A 96 3.92 -4.33 -20.01
C GLU A 96 2.47 -4.76 -19.76
N SER A 97 1.66 -3.88 -19.18
CA SER A 97 0.19 -3.98 -19.13
C SER A 97 -0.44 -2.88 -20.01
N VAL A 98 -1.76 -2.92 -20.20
CA VAL A 98 -2.53 -1.79 -20.76
C VAL A 98 -3.07 -0.84 -19.69
N TYR A 99 -2.89 -1.18 -18.41
CA TYR A 99 -3.32 -0.41 -17.25
C TYR A 99 -2.12 0.27 -16.57
N THR A 100 -2.33 1.42 -15.94
CA THR A 100 -1.43 1.90 -14.86
C THR A 100 -1.66 1.01 -13.62
N PRO A 101 -0.76 0.97 -12.63
CA PRO A 101 -0.85 -0.02 -11.57
C PRO A 101 -2.05 0.24 -10.65
N GLY A 102 -2.67 -0.83 -10.17
CA GLY A 102 -3.54 -0.83 -8.99
C GLY A 102 -2.75 -0.90 -7.68
N ASN A 103 -1.46 -0.53 -7.74
CA ASN A 103 -0.38 -0.55 -6.73
C ASN A 103 0.39 -1.88 -6.55
N ALA A 104 -0.26 -3.00 -6.28
CA ALA A 104 0.43 -4.26 -5.98
C ALA A 104 0.97 -5.02 -7.22
N VAL A 105 2.18 -5.55 -7.07
CA VAL A 105 2.86 -6.46 -8.00
C VAL A 105 3.65 -7.53 -7.25
N TYR A 106 3.63 -8.77 -7.74
CA TYR A 106 4.37 -9.91 -7.20
C TYR A 106 4.95 -10.77 -8.33
N LEU A 107 6.18 -11.25 -8.18
CA LEU A 107 6.71 -12.34 -9.01
C LEU A 107 6.21 -13.66 -8.42
N LEU A 108 5.62 -14.51 -9.27
CA LEU A 108 5.13 -15.84 -8.89
C LEU A 108 6.22 -16.92 -9.04
N GLU A 109 6.04 -18.06 -8.37
CA GLU A 109 6.99 -19.19 -8.44
C GLU A 109 7.14 -19.78 -9.85
N ASN A 110 6.13 -19.61 -10.72
CA ASN A 110 6.17 -20.02 -12.12
C ASN A 110 6.95 -19.03 -13.02
N GLY A 111 7.35 -17.86 -12.49
CA GLY A 111 8.03 -16.78 -13.21
C GLY A 111 7.10 -15.76 -13.88
N ASN A 112 5.78 -15.90 -13.74
CA ASN A 112 4.82 -14.89 -14.19
C ASN A 112 4.73 -13.74 -13.19
N LEU A 113 4.24 -12.59 -13.65
CA LEU A 113 3.92 -11.45 -12.81
C LEU A 113 2.44 -11.49 -12.43
N LEU A 114 2.13 -11.47 -11.13
CA LEU A 114 0.80 -11.12 -10.64
C LEU A 114 0.75 -9.59 -10.47
N HIS A 115 -0.15 -8.94 -11.19
CA HIS A 115 -0.22 -7.48 -11.34
C HIS A 115 -1.63 -6.98 -11.05
N THR A 116 -1.76 -5.94 -10.23
CA THR A 116 -3.00 -5.17 -10.14
C THR A 116 -2.96 -4.01 -11.12
N GLY A 117 -4.05 -3.77 -11.84
CA GLY A 117 -4.23 -2.67 -12.78
C GLY A 117 -5.37 -1.73 -12.35
N SER A 118 -5.20 -0.44 -12.63
CA SER A 118 -6.22 0.58 -12.39
C SER A 118 -7.24 0.60 -13.52
N VAL A 119 -8.45 0.12 -13.24
CA VAL A 119 -9.62 0.30 -14.10
C VAL A 119 -10.25 1.65 -13.78
N LYS A 120 -10.64 2.40 -14.81
CA LYS A 120 -11.25 3.72 -14.61
C LYS A 120 -12.49 3.61 -13.71
N PRO A 121 -12.50 4.22 -12.51
CA PRO A 121 -13.66 4.13 -11.63
C PRO A 121 -14.86 4.88 -12.20
N SER A 122 -16.04 4.30 -12.03
CA SER A 122 -17.34 4.95 -12.21
C SER A 122 -17.85 5.59 -10.91
N LYS A 123 -17.47 5.00 -9.77
CA LYS A 123 -18.00 5.30 -8.44
C LYS A 123 -16.92 5.72 -7.42
N PHE A 124 -15.84 4.95 -7.31
CA PHE A 124 -14.82 5.06 -6.27
C PHE A 124 -13.61 5.91 -6.72
N ASP A 125 -13.61 7.20 -6.36
CA ASP A 125 -12.57 8.18 -6.74
C ASP A 125 -11.67 8.52 -5.54
N ALA A 126 -10.71 7.64 -5.24
CA ALA A 126 -9.76 7.76 -4.12
C ALA A 126 -8.35 7.32 -4.55
N GLY A 127 -7.36 7.50 -3.65
CA GLY A 127 -5.99 7.04 -3.88
C GLY A 127 -5.92 5.51 -3.90
N GLY A 128 -5.13 4.94 -4.82
CA GLY A 128 -4.88 3.50 -4.91
C GLY A 128 -5.96 2.66 -5.61
N SER A 129 -6.95 3.27 -6.26
CA SER A 129 -7.97 2.55 -7.07
C SER A 129 -7.33 1.62 -8.10
N GLY A 130 -7.54 0.31 -7.93
CA GLY A 130 -7.14 -0.74 -8.86
C GLY A 130 -8.32 -1.18 -9.73
N GLY A 131 -8.71 -2.45 -9.62
CA GLY A 131 -9.96 -2.98 -10.17
C GLY A 131 -9.82 -4.17 -11.10
N ILE A 132 -8.62 -4.44 -11.62
CA ILE A 132 -8.30 -5.67 -12.35
C ILE A 132 -7.03 -6.30 -11.78
N ILE A 133 -7.03 -7.62 -11.72
CA ILE A 133 -5.86 -8.44 -11.39
C ILE A 133 -5.51 -9.22 -12.65
N GLU A 134 -4.22 -9.30 -12.99
CA GLU A 134 -3.68 -9.94 -14.19
C GLU A 134 -2.55 -10.91 -13.78
N GLU A 135 -2.54 -12.12 -14.34
CA GLU A 135 -1.34 -12.95 -14.40
C GLU A 135 -0.70 -12.78 -15.78
N ILE A 136 0.49 -12.19 -15.80
CA ILE A 136 1.20 -11.79 -17.02
C ILE A 136 2.43 -12.67 -17.20
N ALA A 137 2.49 -13.39 -18.32
CA ALA A 137 3.66 -14.17 -18.73
C ALA A 137 4.89 -13.27 -18.92
N PRO A 138 6.11 -13.82 -18.85
CA PRO A 138 7.34 -13.08 -19.18
C PRO A 138 7.26 -12.30 -20.51
N ASP A 139 6.69 -12.87 -21.58
CA ASP A 139 6.57 -12.14 -22.86
C ASP A 139 5.49 -11.04 -22.90
N SER A 140 5.00 -10.60 -21.73
CA SER A 140 3.90 -9.66 -21.53
C SER A 140 2.53 -10.14 -22.05
N THR A 141 2.37 -11.44 -22.33
CA THR A 141 1.05 -12.02 -22.61
C THR A 141 0.24 -12.15 -21.31
N VAL A 142 -0.93 -11.51 -21.24
CA VAL A 142 -1.88 -11.73 -20.14
C VAL A 142 -2.47 -13.14 -20.27
N LEU A 143 -2.15 -14.04 -19.34
CA LEU A 143 -2.62 -15.43 -19.32
C LEU A 143 -3.98 -15.56 -18.62
N TRP A 144 -4.19 -14.76 -17.58
CA TRP A 144 -5.40 -14.75 -16.78
C TRP A 144 -5.68 -13.31 -16.31
N ASN A 145 -6.96 -13.00 -16.11
CA ASN A 145 -7.37 -11.77 -15.44
C ASN A 145 -8.69 -11.94 -14.67
N TYR A 146 -8.90 -11.08 -13.69
CA TYR A 146 -10.13 -10.97 -12.90
C TYR A 146 -10.41 -9.51 -12.59
N GLN A 147 -11.59 -9.02 -12.99
CA GLN A 147 -12.02 -7.66 -12.69
C GLN A 147 -12.95 -7.69 -11.46
N TYR A 148 -12.61 -6.94 -10.43
CA TYR A 148 -13.42 -6.72 -9.23
C TYR A 148 -13.68 -5.23 -9.07
N ALA A 149 -14.47 -4.68 -10.00
CA ALA A 149 -14.78 -3.25 -10.09
C ALA A 149 -16.11 -3.01 -10.83
N ASP A 150 -17.06 -2.37 -10.15
CA ASP A 150 -18.31 -1.83 -10.70
C ASP A 150 -18.83 -0.64 -9.87
N ASP A 151 -20.14 -0.35 -9.91
CA ASP A 151 -20.76 0.73 -9.12
C ASP A 151 -21.00 0.36 -7.64
N GLN A 152 -20.73 -0.88 -7.22
CA GLN A 152 -20.97 -1.41 -5.88
C GLN A 152 -19.68 -1.88 -5.18
N VAL A 153 -18.68 -2.38 -5.91
CA VAL A 153 -17.37 -2.78 -5.35
C VAL A 153 -16.20 -2.30 -6.20
N GLN A 154 -15.01 -2.17 -5.60
CA GLN A 154 -13.78 -1.78 -6.30
C GLN A 154 -12.53 -2.26 -5.55
N GLN A 155 -11.73 -3.14 -6.18
CA GLN A 155 -10.39 -3.49 -5.69
C GLN A 155 -9.48 -2.26 -5.69
N HIS A 156 -8.64 -2.14 -4.66
CA HIS A 156 -7.61 -1.11 -4.52
C HIS A 156 -6.40 -1.62 -3.76
N HIS A 157 -5.29 -0.91 -3.91
CA HIS A 157 -4.03 -1.12 -3.21
C HIS A 157 -3.40 -2.51 -3.40
N ASP A 158 -3.89 -3.52 -2.70
CA ASP A 158 -3.14 -4.75 -2.47
C ASP A 158 -3.99 -6.02 -2.58
N ILE A 159 -3.27 -7.12 -2.79
CA ILE A 159 -3.77 -8.49 -2.91
C ILE A 159 -2.71 -9.41 -2.29
N GLU A 160 -3.07 -10.60 -1.84
CA GLU A 160 -2.10 -11.59 -1.36
C GLU A 160 -2.41 -12.97 -1.96
N GLN A 161 -1.40 -13.69 -2.45
CA GLN A 161 -1.60 -15.04 -2.99
C GLN A 161 -1.33 -16.08 -1.91
N MET A 162 -2.39 -16.76 -1.50
CA MET A 162 -2.33 -17.80 -0.48
C MET A 162 -1.63 -19.07 -1.00
N PRO A 163 -1.08 -19.93 -0.10
CA PRO A 163 -0.42 -21.19 -0.50
C PRO A 163 -1.30 -22.21 -1.23
N ASN A 164 -2.63 -22.05 -1.18
CA ASN A 164 -3.59 -22.85 -1.96
C ASN A 164 -3.71 -22.39 -3.43
N GLY A 165 -3.13 -21.24 -3.78
CA GLY A 165 -3.20 -20.58 -5.10
C GLY A 165 -4.32 -19.55 -5.23
N ASN A 166 -5.22 -19.44 -4.25
CA ASN A 166 -6.27 -18.42 -4.19
C ASN A 166 -5.67 -17.04 -3.88
N ILE A 167 -6.44 -15.99 -4.17
CA ILE A 167 -6.00 -14.60 -4.03
C ILE A 167 -6.94 -13.89 -3.07
N LEU A 168 -6.41 -13.37 -1.96
CA LEU A 168 -7.09 -12.42 -1.10
C LEU A 168 -7.03 -11.04 -1.75
N ILE A 169 -8.14 -10.32 -1.72
CA ILE A 169 -8.30 -9.03 -2.40
C ILE A 169 -8.86 -8.01 -1.42
N ILE A 170 -8.18 -6.86 -1.28
CA ILE A 170 -8.76 -5.69 -0.61
C ILE A 170 -9.66 -4.94 -1.59
N ALA A 171 -10.89 -4.63 -1.17
CA ALA A 171 -11.80 -3.81 -1.95
C ALA A 171 -12.64 -2.87 -1.08
N TRP A 172 -13.11 -1.79 -1.70
CA TRP A 172 -14.20 -0.98 -1.16
C TRP A 172 -15.54 -1.61 -1.56
N GLU A 173 -16.55 -1.46 -0.70
CA GLU A 173 -17.95 -1.64 -1.06
C GLU A 173 -18.79 -0.38 -0.84
N MET A 174 -19.87 -0.19 -1.62
CA MET A 174 -20.70 1.01 -1.57
C MET A 174 -21.81 0.87 -0.52
N LYS A 175 -21.83 1.74 0.50
CA LYS A 175 -22.98 1.92 1.40
C LYS A 175 -23.58 3.30 1.22
N THR A 176 -24.89 3.37 1.02
CA THR A 176 -25.59 4.66 0.89
C THR A 176 -25.64 5.42 2.21
N LYS A 177 -25.85 6.74 2.16
CA LYS A 177 -26.16 7.55 3.36
C LYS A 177 -27.31 7.00 4.20
N ALA A 178 -28.29 6.31 3.60
CA ALA A 178 -29.40 5.73 4.35
C ALA A 178 -28.94 4.52 5.19
N GLU A 179 -28.12 3.64 4.61
CA GLU A 179 -27.54 2.47 5.29
C GLU A 179 -26.55 2.90 6.37
N ALA A 180 -25.66 3.86 6.08
CA ALA A 180 -24.75 4.41 7.09
C ALA A 180 -25.47 5.02 8.29
N ILE A 181 -26.55 5.79 8.06
CA ILE A 181 -27.36 6.33 9.17
C ILE A 181 -28.15 5.21 9.88
N ALA A 182 -28.50 4.12 9.21
CA ALA A 182 -29.12 2.95 9.84
C ALA A 182 -28.11 2.21 10.75
N ALA A 183 -26.86 2.08 10.31
CA ALA A 183 -25.73 1.54 11.08
C ALA A 183 -25.13 2.53 12.11
N GLY A 184 -25.80 3.65 12.40
CA GLY A 184 -25.39 4.58 13.46
C GLY A 184 -24.25 5.57 13.12
N ARG A 185 -23.81 5.66 11.86
CA ARG A 185 -22.91 6.74 11.40
C ARG A 185 -23.61 8.09 11.57
N ASN A 186 -22.95 9.02 12.25
CA ASN A 186 -23.39 10.38 12.47
C ASN A 186 -23.64 11.08 11.12
N PRO A 187 -24.86 11.59 10.84
CA PRO A 187 -25.20 12.20 9.56
C PRO A 187 -24.31 13.37 9.10
N ASN A 188 -23.57 13.99 10.03
CA ASN A 188 -22.61 15.06 9.76
C ASN A 188 -21.28 14.56 9.18
N LEU A 189 -20.96 13.26 9.31
CA LEU A 189 -19.77 12.60 8.76
C LEU A 189 -20.00 12.04 7.34
N LEU A 190 -21.15 12.34 6.74
CA LEU A 190 -21.58 11.85 5.42
C LEU A 190 -21.76 13.02 4.45
N SER A 191 -20.69 13.79 4.23
CA SER A 191 -20.68 14.96 3.33
C SER A 191 -20.75 14.59 1.85
N GLU A 192 -20.27 13.41 1.47
CA GLU A 192 -20.27 12.93 0.09
C GLU A 192 -21.51 12.08 -0.25
N GLY A 193 -22.37 11.77 0.74
CA GLY A 193 -23.67 11.12 0.52
C GLY A 193 -23.64 9.59 0.59
N GLU A 194 -22.51 9.02 0.96
CA GLU A 194 -22.20 7.58 1.00
C GLU A 194 -21.00 7.33 1.91
N LEU A 195 -20.71 6.05 2.14
CA LEU A 195 -19.53 5.55 2.82
C LEU A 195 -18.99 4.34 2.04
N TRP A 196 -17.68 4.21 1.99
CA TRP A 196 -16.97 3.09 1.39
C TRP A 196 -16.16 2.39 2.51
N PRO A 197 -16.80 1.50 3.30
CA PRO A 197 -16.05 0.57 4.14
C PRO A 197 -15.24 -0.39 3.26
N ASP A 198 -14.15 -0.88 3.81
CA ASP A 198 -13.33 -1.92 3.18
C ASP A 198 -13.89 -3.32 3.47
N HIS A 199 -13.67 -4.26 2.56
CA HIS A 199 -13.95 -5.69 2.72
C HIS A 199 -12.87 -6.52 2.02
N ILE A 200 -12.71 -7.77 2.47
CA ILE A 200 -11.74 -8.73 1.92
C ILE A 200 -12.51 -9.87 1.25
N VAL A 201 -12.08 -10.30 0.07
CA VAL A 201 -12.59 -11.51 -0.59
C VAL A 201 -11.45 -12.46 -0.97
N GLU A 202 -11.64 -13.76 -0.74
CA GLU A 202 -10.80 -14.83 -1.29
C GLU A 202 -11.37 -15.28 -2.63
N VAL A 203 -10.57 -15.24 -3.70
CA VAL A 203 -10.97 -15.69 -5.04
C VAL A 203 -10.15 -16.90 -5.47
N ASP A 204 -10.84 -17.97 -5.88
CA ASP A 204 -10.22 -19.09 -6.59
C ASP A 204 -9.99 -18.70 -8.06
N PRO A 205 -8.74 -18.59 -8.55
CA PRO A 205 -8.47 -18.18 -9.92
C PRO A 205 -8.93 -19.20 -10.96
N ASN A 206 -9.11 -20.47 -10.60
CA ASN A 206 -9.54 -21.52 -11.52
C ASN A 206 -11.03 -21.38 -11.88
N THR A 207 -11.89 -21.12 -10.89
CA THR A 207 -13.33 -20.94 -11.09
C THR A 207 -13.78 -19.48 -11.21
N LYS A 208 -12.93 -18.52 -10.79
CA LYS A 208 -13.21 -17.09 -10.66
C LYS A 208 -14.39 -16.76 -9.74
N ASN A 209 -14.66 -17.65 -8.78
CA ASN A 209 -15.64 -17.41 -7.73
C ASN A 209 -14.95 -16.79 -6.50
N VAL A 210 -15.67 -15.90 -5.81
CA VAL A 210 -15.40 -15.63 -4.39
C VAL A 210 -15.75 -16.90 -3.61
N VAL A 211 -14.85 -17.35 -2.74
CA VAL A 211 -14.99 -18.58 -1.94
C VAL A 211 -15.04 -18.31 -0.43
N TRP A 212 -14.55 -17.14 0.00
CA TRP A 212 -14.66 -16.60 1.36
C TRP A 212 -14.72 -15.07 1.29
N GLU A 213 -15.37 -14.41 2.25
CA GLU A 213 -15.45 -12.96 2.34
C GLU A 213 -15.61 -12.48 3.80
N TRP A 214 -15.05 -11.30 4.11
CA TRP A 214 -15.12 -10.63 5.41
C TRP A 214 -15.34 -9.12 5.21
N HIS A 215 -16.24 -8.52 5.98
CA HIS A 215 -16.67 -7.13 5.79
C HIS A 215 -16.50 -6.31 7.07
N VAL A 216 -15.80 -5.18 7.01
CA VAL A 216 -15.77 -4.18 8.10
C VAL A 216 -17.17 -3.81 8.59
N TRP A 217 -18.15 -3.86 7.68
CA TRP A 217 -19.54 -3.49 7.91
C TRP A 217 -20.28 -4.37 8.93
N ASP A 218 -19.85 -5.61 9.12
CA ASP A 218 -20.52 -6.54 10.05
C ASP A 218 -19.99 -6.39 11.48
N HIS A 219 -18.79 -5.80 11.66
CA HIS A 219 -18.10 -5.65 12.94
C HIS A 219 -18.19 -4.24 13.53
N LEU A 220 -19.34 -3.57 13.39
CA LEU A 220 -19.51 -2.17 13.77
C LEU A 220 -20.04 -1.98 15.20
N VAL A 221 -19.48 -0.99 15.90
CA VAL A 221 -20.00 -0.42 17.17
C VAL A 221 -20.15 1.10 17.05
N GLN A 222 -20.94 1.73 17.93
CA GLN A 222 -20.95 3.18 18.16
C GLN A 222 -21.68 3.57 19.44
N ASP A 223 -21.30 4.69 20.05
CA ASP A 223 -21.95 5.26 21.24
C ASP A 223 -22.70 6.59 20.97
N PHE A 224 -22.90 6.95 19.70
CA PHE A 224 -23.49 8.21 19.26
C PHE A 224 -25.03 8.25 19.32
N ASP A 225 -25.72 7.22 18.81
CA ASP A 225 -27.18 7.12 18.73
C ASP A 225 -27.69 5.84 19.44
N PRO A 226 -28.24 5.96 20.67
CA PRO A 226 -28.77 4.82 21.44
C PRO A 226 -30.09 4.24 20.91
N SER A 227 -30.57 4.66 19.75
CA SER A 227 -31.73 4.04 19.07
C SER A 227 -31.34 3.00 18.01
N LYS A 228 -30.03 2.76 17.80
CA LYS A 228 -29.50 1.85 16.78
C LYS A 228 -29.15 0.48 17.36
N GLU A 229 -29.15 -0.54 16.51
CA GLU A 229 -28.94 -1.93 16.92
C GLU A 229 -27.50 -2.17 17.38
N ASN A 230 -26.53 -1.51 16.74
CA ASN A 230 -25.10 -1.56 17.07
C ASN A 230 -24.66 -0.51 18.12
N TYR A 231 -25.57 -0.06 19.00
CA TYR A 231 -25.20 0.84 20.09
C TYR A 231 -24.47 0.09 21.21
N GLY A 232 -23.24 0.51 21.51
CA GLY A 232 -22.39 -0.03 22.57
C GLY A 232 -21.35 1.00 23.00
N VAL A 233 -20.78 0.84 24.20
CA VAL A 233 -19.69 1.71 24.64
C VAL A 233 -18.43 1.27 23.91
N VAL A 234 -17.88 2.13 23.06
CA VAL A 234 -16.75 1.79 22.15
C VAL A 234 -15.57 1.18 22.92
N GLY A 235 -15.16 1.78 24.04
CA GLY A 235 -14.08 1.24 24.89
C GLY A 235 -14.36 -0.07 25.64
N GLU A 236 -15.60 -0.57 25.62
CA GLU A 236 -15.95 -1.91 26.12
C GLU A 236 -15.90 -2.99 25.00
N HIS A 237 -15.67 -2.58 23.74
CA HIS A 237 -15.69 -3.42 22.54
C HIS A 237 -14.45 -3.21 21.64
N PRO A 238 -13.22 -3.49 22.12
CA PRO A 238 -12.00 -3.38 21.30
C PRO A 238 -12.01 -4.26 20.04
N GLU A 239 -12.78 -5.36 20.06
CA GLU A 239 -13.00 -6.29 18.96
C GLU A 239 -13.87 -5.73 17.81
N LEU A 240 -14.57 -4.61 18.05
CA LEU A 240 -15.43 -3.94 17.09
C LEU A 240 -14.88 -2.58 16.63
N ILE A 241 -15.43 -2.09 15.53
CA ILE A 241 -14.96 -0.91 14.79
C ILE A 241 -15.95 0.24 15.01
N ASP A 242 -15.51 1.32 15.66
CA ASP A 242 -16.37 2.50 15.84
C ASP A 242 -16.72 3.13 14.49
N THR A 243 -17.98 2.98 14.08
CA THR A 243 -18.45 3.56 12.81
C THR A 243 -18.40 5.09 12.81
N ASN A 244 -18.19 5.76 13.94
CA ASN A 244 -18.06 7.22 14.03
C ASN A 244 -16.63 7.73 14.07
N LEU A 245 -15.61 6.86 14.09
CA LEU A 245 -14.22 7.30 14.07
C LEU A 245 -13.88 8.03 12.77
N THR A 246 -13.24 9.20 12.92
CA THR A 246 -12.65 9.97 11.82
C THR A 246 -11.36 10.66 12.28
N ASN A 247 -10.20 10.09 11.93
CA ASN A 247 -8.90 10.74 12.16
C ASN A 247 -8.48 11.68 11.00
N ARG A 248 -9.24 11.68 9.89
CA ARG A 248 -9.06 12.51 8.70
C ARG A 248 -10.36 13.27 8.35
N LYS A 249 -10.36 14.00 7.23
CA LYS A 249 -11.59 14.60 6.65
C LYS A 249 -12.63 13.48 6.48
N ALA A 250 -13.87 13.72 6.87
CA ALA A 250 -14.98 12.81 6.57
C ALA A 250 -15.21 12.72 5.05
N ALA A 251 -14.67 11.66 4.45
CA ALA A 251 -14.83 11.28 3.05
C ALA A 251 -15.68 10.00 2.96
N ALA A 252 -16.03 9.58 1.75
CA ALA A 252 -16.65 8.28 1.52
C ALA A 252 -15.67 7.13 1.83
N ASP A 253 -14.47 7.17 1.25
CA ASP A 253 -13.29 6.35 1.61
C ASP A 253 -13.01 6.46 3.12
N TRP A 254 -13.20 5.36 3.85
CA TRP A 254 -13.31 5.39 5.31
C TRP A 254 -12.14 4.72 6.05
N ASN A 255 -11.93 3.41 5.90
CA ASN A 255 -10.87 2.69 6.64
C ASN A 255 -9.53 2.78 5.88
N HIS A 256 -9.58 2.75 4.54
CA HIS A 256 -8.45 2.88 3.62
C HIS A 256 -7.42 1.78 3.86
N ILE A 257 -7.84 0.51 3.78
CA ILE A 257 -6.92 -0.62 3.93
C ILE A 257 -5.94 -0.63 2.74
N ASN A 258 -4.63 -0.67 3.03
CA ASN A 258 -3.58 -0.44 2.03
C ASN A 258 -2.48 -1.52 1.96
N SER A 259 -2.51 -2.52 2.84
CA SER A 259 -1.78 -3.77 2.66
C SER A 259 -2.54 -4.93 3.29
N ILE A 260 -2.32 -6.11 2.74
CA ILE A 260 -2.85 -7.39 3.24
C ILE A 260 -1.72 -8.41 3.24
N ASP A 261 -1.64 -9.24 4.27
CA ASP A 261 -0.71 -10.35 4.38
C ASP A 261 -1.41 -11.55 5.05
N TYR A 262 -0.96 -12.77 4.80
CA TYR A 262 -1.60 -14.01 5.25
C TYR A 262 -0.63 -14.95 5.95
N ASN A 263 -0.91 -15.26 7.22
CA ASN A 263 -0.14 -16.21 8.01
C ASN A 263 -0.75 -17.61 7.92
N ALA A 264 -0.16 -18.47 7.09
CA ALA A 264 -0.63 -19.83 6.84
C ALA A 264 -0.44 -20.81 8.02
N GLU A 265 0.38 -20.50 9.04
CA GLU A 265 0.48 -21.32 10.25
C GLU A 265 -0.64 -21.02 11.26
N LEU A 266 -1.09 -19.77 11.31
CA LEU A 266 -2.15 -19.29 12.19
C LEU A 266 -3.54 -19.30 11.53
N ASP A 267 -3.59 -19.34 10.20
CA ASP A 267 -4.78 -19.07 9.36
C ASP A 267 -5.41 -17.70 9.68
N GLN A 268 -4.56 -16.67 9.68
CA GLN A 268 -4.90 -15.29 10.05
C GLN A 268 -4.49 -14.30 8.96
N ILE A 269 -5.25 -13.22 8.82
CA ILE A 269 -4.97 -12.12 7.87
C ILE A 269 -4.58 -10.87 8.65
N LEU A 270 -3.49 -10.22 8.24
CA LEU A 270 -3.02 -8.94 8.75
C LEU A 270 -3.42 -7.83 7.76
N LEU A 271 -3.98 -6.74 8.28
CA LEU A 271 -4.48 -5.61 7.50
C LEU A 271 -3.87 -4.30 8.00
N SER A 272 -3.29 -3.49 7.11
CA SER A 272 -2.86 -2.12 7.43
C SER A 272 -3.99 -1.13 7.17
N VAL A 273 -4.52 -0.50 8.23
CA VAL A 273 -5.69 0.38 8.19
C VAL A 273 -5.28 1.84 8.37
N HIS A 274 -4.93 2.46 7.25
CA HIS A 274 -4.29 3.78 7.20
C HIS A 274 -5.11 4.90 7.83
N SER A 275 -6.43 4.99 7.56
CA SER A 275 -7.26 6.08 8.11
C SER A 275 -7.53 5.94 9.61
N PHE A 276 -7.35 4.73 10.16
CA PHE A 276 -7.43 4.46 11.60
C PHE A 276 -6.07 4.64 12.30
N SER A 277 -4.99 4.53 11.52
CA SER A 277 -3.61 4.44 12.00
C SER A 277 -3.40 3.22 12.90
N GLU A 278 -3.96 2.09 12.48
CA GLU A 278 -3.86 0.79 13.14
C GLU A 278 -3.49 -0.30 12.13
N VAL A 279 -2.86 -1.36 12.62
CA VAL A 279 -2.92 -2.69 12.00
C VAL A 279 -3.98 -3.52 12.72
N TRP A 280 -4.73 -4.34 11.97
CA TRP A 280 -5.72 -5.28 12.49
C TRP A 280 -5.34 -6.72 12.10
N ILE A 281 -5.75 -7.69 12.90
CA ILE A 281 -5.65 -9.12 12.57
C ILE A 281 -7.05 -9.74 12.70
N ILE A 282 -7.45 -10.52 11.70
CA ILE A 282 -8.73 -11.24 11.63
C ILE A 282 -8.51 -12.74 11.42
N ASP A 283 -9.49 -13.55 11.83
CA ASP A 283 -9.48 -15.02 11.65
C ASP A 283 -9.95 -15.39 10.24
N HIS A 284 -9.16 -16.20 9.53
CA HIS A 284 -9.53 -16.76 8.23
C HIS A 284 -10.05 -18.22 8.35
N ASN A 285 -9.88 -18.87 9.50
CA ASN A 285 -10.41 -20.21 9.78
C ASN A 285 -11.92 -20.19 10.12
N THR A 286 -12.69 -19.48 9.30
CA THR A 286 -14.14 -19.26 9.41
C THR A 286 -14.81 -19.51 8.06
N SER A 287 -16.09 -19.92 8.01
CA SER A 287 -16.88 -19.73 6.77
C SER A 287 -17.32 -18.26 6.65
N THR A 288 -17.67 -17.80 5.44
CA THR A 288 -18.32 -16.48 5.23
C THR A 288 -19.47 -16.24 6.22
N GLU A 289 -20.33 -17.23 6.45
CA GLU A 289 -21.46 -17.10 7.37
C GLU A 289 -21.06 -17.04 8.85
N GLU A 290 -19.89 -17.58 9.21
CA GLU A 290 -19.30 -17.46 10.55
C GLU A 290 -18.59 -16.11 10.72
N ALA A 291 -17.92 -15.63 9.66
CA ALA A 291 -17.23 -14.34 9.60
C ALA A 291 -18.18 -13.15 9.82
N VAL A 292 -19.45 -13.21 9.37
CA VAL A 292 -20.48 -12.19 9.67
C VAL A 292 -20.81 -12.09 11.18
N GLY A 293 -20.50 -13.13 11.96
CA GLY A 293 -20.72 -13.17 13.40
C GLY A 293 -19.47 -12.81 14.21
N THR A 294 -19.54 -13.04 15.53
CA THR A 294 -18.43 -12.76 16.45
C THR A 294 -17.17 -13.64 16.25
N ALA A 295 -17.13 -14.47 15.20
CA ALA A 295 -15.94 -15.19 14.79
C ALA A 295 -15.09 -14.39 13.79
N GLY A 296 -15.68 -13.39 13.10
CA GLY A 296 -14.94 -12.42 12.28
C GLY A 296 -14.59 -11.12 13.02
N ASP A 297 -14.99 -10.95 14.28
CA ASP A 297 -14.57 -9.79 15.09
C ASP A 297 -13.03 -9.72 15.18
N LEU A 298 -12.48 -8.51 15.38
CA LEU A 298 -11.02 -8.32 15.34
C LEU A 298 -10.32 -9.13 16.44
N LEU A 299 -9.45 -10.07 16.05
CA LEU A 299 -8.62 -10.84 16.97
C LEU A 299 -7.63 -9.94 17.71
N TYR A 300 -7.11 -8.92 17.02
CA TYR A 300 -6.12 -7.98 17.55
C TYR A 300 -6.09 -6.69 16.74
N ARG A 301 -5.71 -5.59 17.40
CA ARG A 301 -5.48 -4.28 16.78
C ARG A 301 -4.39 -3.51 17.50
N TRP A 302 -3.56 -2.76 16.77
CA TRP A 302 -2.46 -1.99 17.35
C TRP A 302 -2.10 -0.75 16.52
N GLY A 303 -1.65 0.32 17.18
CA GLY A 303 -1.12 1.52 16.53
C GLY A 303 -1.74 2.82 17.03
N ASN A 304 -3.05 2.84 17.27
CA ASN A 304 -3.77 4.02 17.77
C ASN A 304 -4.90 3.63 18.76
N PRO A 305 -4.59 3.48 20.07
CA PRO A 305 -5.57 3.06 21.08
C PRO A 305 -6.78 3.99 21.28
N GLN A 306 -6.75 5.22 20.72
CA GLN A 306 -7.90 6.13 20.69
C GLN A 306 -9.01 5.66 19.73
N ALA A 307 -8.69 4.77 18.77
CA ALA A 307 -9.65 4.21 17.82
C ALA A 307 -10.69 3.26 18.47
N TYR A 308 -10.50 2.95 19.76
CA TYR A 308 -11.39 2.17 20.61
C TYR A 308 -11.36 2.65 22.08
N ASP A 309 -11.24 3.95 22.31
CA ASP A 309 -11.29 4.62 23.63
C ASP A 309 -10.37 4.07 24.75
N SER A 310 -9.35 3.28 24.41
CA SER A 310 -8.49 2.58 25.39
C SER A 310 -7.25 3.39 25.77
N GLY A 311 -6.94 4.47 25.04
CA GLY A 311 -5.79 5.34 25.33
C GLY A 311 -5.99 6.78 24.85
N SER A 312 -4.87 7.50 24.75
CA SER A 312 -4.78 8.93 24.44
C SER A 312 -3.78 9.21 23.32
N SER A 313 -3.64 10.47 22.92
CA SER A 313 -2.72 10.86 21.83
C SER A 313 -1.24 10.66 22.15
N SER A 314 -0.85 10.38 23.40
CA SER A 314 0.51 9.96 23.75
C SER A 314 0.76 8.46 23.59
N ASP A 315 -0.31 7.67 23.42
CA ASP A 315 -0.25 6.21 23.29
C ASP A 315 -0.29 5.77 21.81
N GLN A 316 -0.51 6.71 20.90
CA GLN A 316 -0.47 6.49 19.44
C GLN A 316 0.97 6.29 18.96
N GLN A 317 1.20 5.18 18.26
CA GLN A 317 2.50 4.75 17.72
C GLN A 317 2.53 4.90 16.19
N PHE A 318 1.44 4.50 15.53
CA PHE A 318 1.30 4.58 14.08
C PHE A 318 0.57 5.84 13.64
N TYR A 319 1.01 6.34 12.48
CA TYR A 319 0.49 7.52 11.83
C TYR A 319 0.39 7.19 10.35
N VAL A 320 -0.82 6.80 9.94
CA VAL A 320 -1.23 6.62 8.54
C VAL A 320 -0.27 5.71 7.74
N GLN A 321 0.06 4.57 8.34
CA GLN A 321 1.07 3.61 7.90
C GLN A 321 0.69 2.81 6.64
N HIS A 322 1.66 2.14 6.03
CA HIS A 322 1.56 1.27 4.86
C HIS A 322 2.36 -0.04 5.06
N ASP A 323 2.09 -1.03 4.21
CA ASP A 323 2.95 -2.22 4.00
C ASP A 323 3.24 -3.01 5.30
N ALA A 324 2.20 -3.21 6.12
CA ALA A 324 2.28 -4.09 7.28
C ALA A 324 2.30 -5.55 6.80
N GLN A 325 3.34 -6.28 7.21
CA GLN A 325 3.56 -7.69 6.87
C GLN A 325 4.18 -8.44 8.06
N TRP A 326 3.91 -9.73 8.20
CA TRP A 326 4.69 -10.61 9.06
C TRP A 326 6.09 -10.78 8.50
N ILE A 327 7.09 -10.84 9.39
CA ILE A 327 8.43 -11.27 9.03
C ILE A 327 8.37 -12.80 8.82
N PRO A 328 8.70 -13.32 7.62
CA PRO A 328 8.53 -14.73 7.31
C PRO A 328 9.55 -15.63 8.01
N ASP A 329 9.26 -16.93 8.04
CA ASP A 329 10.11 -17.93 8.68
C ASP A 329 11.53 -17.97 8.12
N GLY A 330 12.49 -18.17 9.03
CA GLY A 330 13.91 -18.17 8.72
C GLY A 330 14.56 -16.78 8.64
N TYR A 331 13.77 -15.69 8.69
CA TYR A 331 14.28 -14.33 8.73
C TYR A 331 14.46 -13.84 10.18
N PRO A 332 15.43 -12.95 10.47
CA PRO A 332 15.58 -12.36 11.80
C PRO A 332 14.34 -11.53 12.17
N GLY A 333 13.64 -11.94 13.23
CA GLY A 333 12.35 -11.37 13.63
C GLY A 333 11.13 -12.19 13.19
N ALA A 334 11.29 -13.40 12.65
CA ALA A 334 10.19 -14.27 12.22
C ALA A 334 8.99 -14.30 13.20
N GLY A 335 7.79 -14.08 12.68
CA GLY A 335 6.54 -13.98 13.45
C GLY A 335 6.23 -12.60 14.05
N ASN A 336 7.21 -11.67 14.09
CA ASN A 336 6.94 -10.26 14.34
C ASN A 336 6.29 -9.61 13.11
N VAL A 337 5.70 -8.43 13.28
CA VAL A 337 5.15 -7.63 12.17
C VAL A 337 6.07 -6.43 11.89
N LEU A 338 6.40 -6.21 10.62
CA LEU A 338 7.16 -5.07 10.12
C LEU A 338 6.20 -4.11 9.40
N VAL A 339 6.35 -2.80 9.61
CA VAL A 339 5.43 -1.78 9.08
C VAL A 339 6.19 -0.53 8.63
N PHE A 340 5.80 0.07 7.50
CA PHE A 340 6.25 1.40 7.12
C PHE A 340 5.32 2.47 7.71
N ASN A 341 5.76 3.15 8.77
CA ASN A 341 4.98 4.16 9.49
C ASN A 341 5.26 5.55 8.89
N ASN A 342 4.43 5.95 7.93
CA ASN A 342 4.58 7.16 7.12
C ASN A 342 4.78 8.44 7.93
N GLY A 343 4.06 8.60 9.04
CA GLY A 343 3.98 9.87 9.75
C GLY A 343 2.91 10.80 9.16
N ASP A 344 2.73 11.97 9.77
CA ASP A 344 1.82 13.00 9.27
C ASP A 344 2.45 14.40 9.36
N GLN A 345 2.16 15.26 8.39
CA GLN A 345 2.77 16.59 8.26
C GLN A 345 2.56 17.55 9.47
N ARG A 346 1.66 17.24 10.40
CA ARG A 346 1.29 18.09 11.55
C ARG A 346 1.89 17.61 12.86
N ASN A 347 1.76 16.32 13.17
CA ASN A 347 2.16 15.78 14.49
C ASN A 347 3.47 14.97 14.41
N ARG A 348 3.71 14.26 13.30
CA ARG A 348 4.88 13.38 13.11
C ARG A 348 5.43 13.53 11.68
N PRO A 349 6.08 14.65 11.33
CA PRO A 349 6.51 14.95 9.96
C PRO A 349 7.81 14.21 9.59
N TYR A 350 7.84 12.91 9.82
CA TYR A 350 8.91 11.98 9.50
C TYR A 350 8.38 10.55 9.48
N SER A 351 8.97 9.72 8.62
CA SER A 351 8.64 8.30 8.52
C SER A 351 9.53 7.45 9.42
N SER A 352 9.07 6.25 9.75
CA SER A 352 9.87 5.18 10.35
C SER A 352 9.56 3.84 9.71
N VAL A 353 10.45 2.87 9.90
CA VAL A 353 10.09 1.46 9.76
C VAL A 353 10.12 0.86 11.15
N ASP A 354 9.02 0.25 11.57
CA ASP A 354 8.79 -0.23 12.92
C ASP A 354 8.53 -1.75 12.92
N GLU A 355 9.18 -2.47 13.83
CA GLU A 355 9.00 -3.90 14.07
C GLU A 355 8.29 -4.10 15.40
N ILE A 356 7.15 -4.81 15.42
CA ILE A 356 6.37 -5.09 16.63
C ILE A 356 6.32 -6.61 16.91
N VAL A 357 6.55 -6.97 18.18
CA VAL A 357 6.33 -8.34 18.67
C VAL A 357 4.86 -8.46 19.06
N LEU A 358 4.10 -9.28 18.35
CA LEU A 358 2.69 -9.51 18.67
C LEU A 358 2.56 -10.20 20.05
N PRO A 359 1.53 -9.87 20.87
CA PRO A 359 1.25 -10.54 22.13
C PRO A 359 0.52 -11.89 21.92
N LEU A 360 1.05 -12.69 20.98
CA LEU A 360 0.47 -13.95 20.52
C LEU A 360 0.56 -15.03 21.61
N ASN A 361 -0.58 -15.65 21.93
CA ASN A 361 -0.65 -16.80 22.81
C ASN A 361 -0.28 -18.11 22.07
N PRO A 362 0.14 -19.17 22.78
CA PRO A 362 0.45 -20.48 22.18
C PRO A 362 -0.73 -21.19 21.49
N ASP A 363 -1.95 -20.65 21.58
CA ASP A 363 -3.17 -21.15 20.93
C ASP A 363 -3.61 -20.29 19.73
N GLY A 364 -2.79 -19.32 19.30
CA GLY A 364 -3.09 -18.42 18.19
C GLY A 364 -3.89 -17.16 18.57
N SER A 365 -4.36 -17.06 19.83
CA SER A 365 -5.18 -15.94 20.29
C SER A 365 -4.36 -14.73 20.79
N TYR A 366 -5.03 -13.59 20.97
CA TYR A 366 -4.47 -12.40 21.60
C TYR A 366 -5.35 -12.02 22.80
N THR A 367 -4.76 -11.83 23.98
CA THR A 367 -5.55 -11.55 25.20
C THR A 367 -5.71 -10.06 25.45
N TYR A 368 -6.94 -9.54 25.30
CA TYR A 368 -7.30 -8.22 25.84
C TYR A 368 -7.29 -8.26 27.37
N THR A 369 -6.70 -7.23 28.00
CA THR A 369 -6.55 -7.16 29.47
C THR A 369 -7.34 -6.01 30.11
N GLY A 370 -8.17 -5.29 29.35
CA GLY A 370 -8.82 -4.05 29.79
C GLY A 370 -7.92 -2.82 29.72
N MET A 371 -6.79 -2.93 29.00
CA MET A 371 -5.82 -1.89 28.66
C MET A 371 -5.50 -2.06 27.16
N PRO A 372 -4.94 -1.04 26.48
CA PRO A 372 -4.53 -1.15 25.08
C PRO A 372 -3.74 -2.42 24.81
N TYR A 373 -3.98 -3.04 23.66
CA TYR A 373 -3.18 -4.17 23.22
C TYR A 373 -1.70 -3.78 23.17
N GLY A 374 -0.84 -4.62 23.78
CA GLY A 374 0.61 -4.49 23.65
C GLY A 374 1.10 -4.88 22.26
N PRO A 375 2.38 -4.63 21.92
CA PRO A 375 3.44 -4.16 22.81
C PRO A 375 3.33 -2.66 23.15
N GLU A 376 3.99 -2.21 24.22
CA GLU A 376 3.99 -0.78 24.61
C GLU A 376 4.73 0.12 23.60
N ALA A 377 5.66 -0.46 22.82
CA ALA A 377 6.45 0.20 21.78
C ALA A 377 7.00 -0.86 20.80
N PRO A 378 7.46 -0.47 19.60
CA PRO A 378 8.22 -1.34 18.71
C PRO A 378 9.47 -1.93 19.37
N VAL A 379 9.85 -3.16 18.98
CA VAL A 379 11.11 -3.81 19.42
C VAL A 379 12.32 -3.27 18.65
N TRP A 380 12.09 -2.79 17.43
CA TRP A 380 13.06 -2.11 16.59
C TRP A 380 12.37 -1.02 15.79
N THR A 381 13.06 0.12 15.61
CA THR A 381 12.60 1.26 14.83
C THR A 381 13.78 1.81 14.05
N TYR A 382 13.64 2.00 12.74
CA TYR A 382 14.52 2.83 11.94
C TYR A 382 13.91 4.21 11.70
N VAL A 383 14.69 5.25 12.00
CA VAL A 383 14.48 6.65 11.58
C VAL A 383 15.84 7.16 11.09
N ALA A 384 15.85 7.93 9.99
CA ALA A 384 17.06 8.54 9.47
C ALA A 384 17.64 9.60 10.43
N GLU A 385 18.97 9.80 10.38
CA GLU A 385 19.69 10.73 11.26
C GLU A 385 19.11 12.15 11.21
N ASN A 386 18.76 12.63 10.01
CA ASN A 386 17.82 13.74 9.85
C ASN A 386 16.46 13.16 9.47
N PRO A 387 15.40 13.30 10.29
CA PRO A 387 14.11 12.65 10.03
C PRO A 387 13.41 13.05 8.71
N SER A 388 13.84 14.15 8.09
CA SER A 388 13.35 14.59 6.77
C SER A 388 13.95 13.84 5.58
N ASP A 389 15.03 13.07 5.73
CA ASP A 389 15.83 12.53 4.61
C ASP A 389 15.16 11.38 3.83
N PHE A 390 13.97 10.93 4.27
CA PHE A 390 13.12 9.93 3.60
C PHE A 390 11.62 10.05 4.01
N PHE A 391 11.15 11.25 4.36
CA PHE A 391 9.75 11.41 4.79
C PHE A 391 8.78 11.21 3.62
N ALA A 392 7.99 10.14 3.68
CA ALA A 392 6.96 9.79 2.71
C ALA A 392 5.59 9.74 3.41
N ASP A 393 4.74 10.74 3.12
CA ASP A 393 3.43 10.93 3.77
C ASP A 393 2.29 10.06 3.20
N HIS A 394 2.60 9.21 2.23
CA HIS A 394 1.76 8.16 1.66
C HIS A 394 2.62 7.10 0.96
N ILE A 395 2.00 6.01 0.48
CA ILE A 395 2.64 4.85 -0.16
C ILE A 395 3.83 4.33 0.66
N SER A 396 4.87 3.80 0.03
CA SER A 396 6.09 3.28 0.69
C SER A 396 5.92 1.89 1.30
N GLY A 397 7.04 1.27 1.70
CA GLY A 397 7.06 -0.09 2.21
C GLY A 397 8.42 -0.52 2.73
N ALA A 398 8.49 -1.68 3.39
CA ALA A 398 9.72 -2.20 3.98
C ALA A 398 9.72 -3.72 4.12
N GLN A 399 10.85 -4.36 3.81
CA GLN A 399 10.99 -5.82 3.81
C GLN A 399 12.21 -6.24 4.64
N ARG A 400 12.05 -7.20 5.56
CA ARG A 400 13.16 -7.82 6.29
C ARG A 400 13.91 -8.78 5.36
N LEU A 401 15.24 -8.77 5.43
CA LEU A 401 16.12 -9.61 4.60
C LEU A 401 16.79 -10.71 5.44
N LEU A 402 17.19 -11.82 4.79
CA LEU A 402 17.78 -12.99 5.47
C LEU A 402 19.02 -12.68 6.33
N ASN A 403 19.82 -11.69 5.92
CA ASN A 403 21.00 -11.23 6.66
C ASN A 403 20.66 -10.31 7.85
N GLY A 404 19.38 -10.04 8.10
CA GLY A 404 18.87 -9.16 9.16
C GLY A 404 18.73 -7.69 8.76
N ASN A 405 19.28 -7.29 7.61
CA ASN A 405 19.07 -5.95 7.05
C ASN A 405 17.59 -5.74 6.68
N THR A 406 17.21 -4.49 6.43
CA THR A 406 15.87 -4.11 6.00
C THR A 406 15.95 -3.31 4.72
N LEU A 407 15.27 -3.77 3.66
CA LEU A 407 14.99 -2.98 2.46
C LEU A 407 13.86 -2.00 2.77
N ILE A 408 13.99 -0.76 2.32
CA ILE A 408 13.04 0.31 2.53
C ILE A 408 12.76 1.00 1.20
N CYS A 409 11.48 1.11 0.85
CA CYS A 409 10.97 1.94 -0.22
C CYS A 409 10.54 3.30 0.36
N SER A 410 11.22 4.39 0.01
CA SER A 410 10.69 5.75 0.19
C SER A 410 9.91 6.12 -1.07
N GLY A 411 8.64 5.70 -1.09
CA GLY A 411 7.85 5.56 -2.32
C GLY A 411 7.56 6.88 -3.04
N THR A 412 7.33 7.96 -2.29
CA THR A 412 7.02 9.30 -2.83
C THR A 412 8.17 9.91 -3.64
N GLU A 413 9.41 9.55 -3.33
CA GLU A 413 10.62 9.98 -4.06
C GLU A 413 11.15 8.90 -5.01
N GLY A 414 10.58 7.69 -4.99
CA GLY A 414 11.11 6.55 -5.74
C GLY A 414 12.52 6.15 -5.31
N ILE A 415 12.84 6.22 -4.01
CA ILE A 415 14.17 5.91 -3.48
C ILE A 415 14.11 4.58 -2.73
N PHE A 416 14.97 3.64 -3.10
CA PHE A 416 15.10 2.35 -2.43
C PHE A 416 16.44 2.29 -1.71
N PHE A 417 16.47 1.78 -0.49
CA PHE A 417 17.72 1.63 0.26
C PHE A 417 17.66 0.46 1.24
N VAL A 418 18.83 -0.10 1.57
CA VAL A 418 18.96 -1.19 2.54
C VAL A 418 19.73 -0.67 3.76
N VAL A 419 19.18 -0.90 4.96
CA VAL A 419 19.82 -0.57 6.24
C VAL A 419 20.23 -1.82 7.01
N THR A 420 21.34 -1.75 7.74
CA THR A 420 21.70 -2.78 8.72
C THR A 420 20.76 -2.72 9.94
N PRO A 421 20.75 -3.75 10.81
CA PRO A 421 20.05 -3.68 12.11
C PRO A 421 20.44 -2.47 12.98
N ALA A 422 21.62 -1.86 12.74
CA ALA A 422 22.10 -0.66 13.42
C ALA A 422 21.67 0.66 12.74
N GLY A 423 20.93 0.59 11.63
CA GLY A 423 20.47 1.76 10.85
C GLY A 423 21.47 2.29 9.82
N GLU A 424 22.59 1.61 9.58
CA GLU A 424 23.58 2.05 8.59
C GLU A 424 23.12 1.71 7.16
N ILE A 425 23.03 2.70 6.27
CA ILE A 425 22.68 2.49 4.85
C ILE A 425 23.84 1.79 4.12
N VAL A 426 23.61 0.59 3.62
CA VAL A 426 24.60 -0.24 2.89
C VAL A 426 24.36 -0.31 1.38
N TRP A 427 23.13 -0.02 0.92
CA TRP A 427 22.80 0.11 -0.50
C TRP A 427 21.74 1.20 -0.69
N ARG A 428 21.79 1.92 -1.83
CA ARG A 428 20.77 2.91 -2.21
C ARG A 428 20.67 3.02 -3.73
N TYR A 429 19.45 3.10 -4.22
CA TYR A 429 19.05 3.37 -5.60
C TYR A 429 17.98 4.47 -5.63
N GLY A 430 17.92 5.24 -6.71
CA GLY A 430 16.90 6.28 -6.91
C GLY A 430 16.30 6.17 -8.30
N TYR A 431 15.03 5.77 -8.37
CA TYR A 431 14.22 5.80 -9.58
C TYR A 431 13.74 7.23 -9.90
N ASN A 432 13.41 8.01 -8.86
CA ASN A 432 12.99 9.42 -8.92
C ASN A 432 11.58 9.68 -9.47
N GLU A 433 10.68 8.69 -9.39
CA GLU A 433 9.22 8.84 -9.55
C GLU A 433 8.47 8.01 -8.50
N GLU A 434 7.20 8.32 -8.26
CA GLU A 434 6.35 7.64 -7.28
C GLU A 434 6.24 6.12 -7.54
N VAL A 435 6.61 5.31 -6.54
CA VAL A 435 6.56 3.84 -6.55
C VAL A 435 5.85 3.37 -5.29
N PHE A 436 4.86 2.50 -5.42
CA PHE A 436 4.08 2.02 -4.26
C PHE A 436 4.96 1.30 -3.23
N ARG A 437 5.53 0.16 -3.63
CA ARG A 437 6.55 -0.58 -2.88
C ARG A 437 7.59 -1.21 -3.82
N VAL A 438 8.69 -1.69 -3.26
CA VAL A 438 9.65 -2.57 -3.94
C VAL A 438 9.81 -3.85 -3.15
N ILE A 439 9.72 -5.00 -3.82
CA ILE A 439 9.93 -6.33 -3.22
C ILE A 439 11.28 -6.86 -3.71
N ARG A 440 12.13 -7.35 -2.81
CA ARG A 440 13.36 -8.05 -3.15
C ARG A 440 13.15 -9.56 -3.16
N TYR A 441 13.71 -10.18 -4.19
CA TYR A 441 13.79 -11.63 -4.37
C TYR A 441 15.26 -12.06 -4.33
N GLU A 442 15.55 -13.05 -3.49
CA GLU A 442 16.85 -13.70 -3.40
C GLU A 442 17.11 -14.63 -4.60
N ALA A 443 18.38 -14.94 -4.85
CA ALA A 443 18.82 -15.64 -6.07
C ALA A 443 18.26 -17.07 -6.25
N ASP A 444 17.74 -17.67 -5.18
CA ASP A 444 17.12 -18.98 -5.13
C ASP A 444 15.59 -18.96 -5.22
N TYR A 445 14.96 -17.77 -5.37
CA TYR A 445 13.51 -17.67 -5.54
C TYR A 445 13.00 -18.46 -6.75
N PRO A 446 12.00 -19.36 -6.62
CA PRO A 446 11.59 -20.30 -7.67
C PRO A 446 11.18 -19.68 -9.02
N GLY A 447 10.67 -18.45 -9.02
CA GLY A 447 10.29 -17.74 -10.24
C GLY A 447 11.48 -17.29 -11.11
N LEU A 448 12.64 -17.01 -10.51
CA LEU A 448 13.77 -16.42 -11.23
C LEU A 448 14.37 -17.34 -12.34
N PRO A 449 14.57 -18.66 -12.14
CA PRO A 449 15.05 -19.56 -13.18
C PRO A 449 14.15 -19.66 -14.43
N ASN A 450 12.88 -19.28 -14.33
CA ASN A 450 11.93 -19.31 -15.45
C ASN A 450 12.06 -18.06 -16.35
N LEU A 451 12.70 -16.99 -15.85
CA LEU A 451 12.99 -15.77 -16.61
C LEU A 451 14.22 -15.96 -17.50
N LYS A 452 14.03 -15.84 -18.81
CA LYS A 452 15.16 -15.74 -19.76
C LYS A 452 15.59 -14.28 -19.80
N SER A 453 16.79 -13.98 -19.31
CA SER A 453 17.31 -12.59 -19.32
C SER A 453 17.22 -12.00 -20.73
N GLU A 454 16.53 -10.87 -20.85
CA GLU A 454 16.55 -10.08 -22.08
C GLU A 454 17.94 -9.45 -22.31
N SER A 455 18.08 -8.63 -23.36
CA SER A 455 19.23 -7.73 -23.45
C SER A 455 19.21 -6.78 -22.25
N ILE A 456 20.10 -7.01 -21.28
CA ILE A 456 20.26 -6.15 -20.09
C ILE A 456 20.40 -4.69 -20.52
N ARG A 457 19.55 -3.83 -19.99
CA ARG A 457 19.55 -2.38 -20.22
C ARG A 457 19.35 -1.65 -18.89
N PRO A 458 19.92 -0.45 -18.70
CA PRO A 458 19.50 0.43 -17.60
C PRO A 458 17.98 0.64 -17.66
N ILE A 459 17.32 0.68 -16.50
CA ILE A 459 15.93 1.12 -16.46
C ILE A 459 15.87 2.59 -16.95
N PRO A 460 14.94 2.96 -17.85
CA PRO A 460 14.80 4.34 -18.28
C PRO A 460 14.53 5.25 -17.08
N THR A 461 15.32 6.32 -16.92
CA THR A 461 15.03 7.32 -15.90
C THR A 461 13.96 8.30 -16.39
N ALA A 462 13.33 9.02 -15.47
CA ALA A 462 12.45 10.17 -15.78
C ALA A 462 13.10 11.21 -16.71
N SER A 463 14.44 11.24 -16.82
CA SER A 463 15.18 12.12 -17.72
C SER A 463 15.40 11.55 -19.14
N ASP A 464 15.37 10.22 -19.29
CA ASP A 464 15.45 9.52 -20.57
C ASP A 464 14.08 9.40 -21.25
N ALA A 465 13.02 9.44 -20.45
CA ALA A 465 11.64 9.63 -20.90
C ALA A 465 11.47 11.03 -21.50
N GLY A 466 11.79 11.17 -22.79
CA GLY A 466 11.52 12.37 -23.56
C GLY A 466 10.05 12.77 -23.40
N LYS A 467 9.83 13.98 -22.84
CA LYS A 467 8.54 14.51 -22.35
C LYS A 467 7.30 13.79 -22.91
N PRO A 468 6.41 13.21 -22.08
CA PRO A 468 5.11 12.75 -22.55
C PRO A 468 4.41 13.89 -23.30
N ALA A 469 3.78 13.55 -24.42
CA ALA A 469 3.29 14.51 -25.41
C ALA A 469 2.06 15.29 -24.92
N GLY A 470 2.30 16.24 -24.02
CA GLY A 470 1.29 17.09 -23.40
C GLY A 470 0.51 16.39 -22.29
N GLY A 471 0.63 16.90 -21.06
CA GLY A 471 -0.34 16.58 -20.02
C GLY A 471 -1.72 17.04 -20.46
N GLN A 472 -2.63 16.10 -20.69
CA GLN A 472 -4.05 16.39 -20.83
C GLN A 472 -4.74 16.17 -19.48
N SER A 473 -5.41 17.23 -19.01
CA SER A 473 -6.34 17.19 -17.88
C SER A 473 -7.39 16.09 -18.07
N ASN A 474 -7.79 15.43 -16.98
CA ASN A 474 -8.91 14.49 -16.91
C ASN A 474 -10.12 15.01 -17.70
N GLY A 475 -10.35 14.46 -18.90
CA GLY A 475 -11.42 14.94 -19.76
C GLY A 475 -11.30 14.82 -21.28
N GLN A 476 -10.75 13.72 -21.84
CA GLN A 476 -11.31 13.09 -23.06
C GLN A 476 -10.62 11.77 -23.47
N GLN A 477 -11.39 10.67 -23.38
CA GLN A 477 -11.34 9.48 -24.23
C GLN A 477 -9.96 8.86 -24.57
N GLY A 478 -9.50 7.93 -23.74
CA GLY A 478 -8.90 6.70 -24.28
C GLY A 478 -9.99 5.90 -25.00
N GLN A 479 -10.09 6.03 -26.32
CA GLN A 479 -10.86 5.07 -27.12
C GLN A 479 -10.09 3.74 -27.13
N ARG A 480 -10.78 2.61 -26.96
CA ARG A 480 -10.24 1.29 -27.33
C ARG A 480 -9.60 1.39 -28.73
N PRO A 481 -8.54 0.61 -29.06
CA PRO A 481 -8.07 0.48 -30.43
C PRO A 481 -9.28 0.21 -31.33
N ARG A 482 -9.69 1.22 -32.08
CA ARG A 482 -10.94 1.16 -32.83
C ARG A 482 -10.66 0.27 -34.01
N LEU A 483 -11.12 -0.99 -33.94
CA LEU A 483 -11.03 -1.96 -35.03
C LEU A 483 -11.40 -1.23 -36.32
N ASP A 484 -10.39 -1.04 -37.17
CA ASP A 484 -10.54 -0.27 -38.40
C ASP A 484 -11.23 -1.18 -39.41
N PHE A 485 -12.55 -1.30 -39.29
CA PHE A 485 -13.36 -2.15 -40.14
C PHE A 485 -13.23 -1.78 -41.61
N ALA A 486 -12.91 -0.53 -41.95
CA ALA A 486 -12.68 -0.11 -43.33
C ALA A 486 -11.34 -0.64 -43.87
N SER A 487 -10.25 -0.54 -43.09
CA SER A 487 -8.97 -1.15 -43.46
C SER A 487 -9.03 -2.69 -43.43
N ALA A 488 -9.72 -3.28 -42.47
CA ALA A 488 -9.88 -4.74 -42.35
C ALA A 488 -10.73 -5.30 -43.50
N SER A 489 -11.87 -4.67 -43.83
CA SER A 489 -12.71 -5.12 -44.95
C SER A 489 -11.99 -4.94 -46.29
N ALA A 490 -11.18 -3.88 -46.46
CA ALA A 490 -10.37 -3.66 -47.64
C ALA A 490 -9.23 -4.70 -47.80
N LYS A 491 -8.60 -5.15 -46.70
CA LYS A 491 -7.61 -6.25 -46.74
C LYS A 491 -8.24 -7.60 -47.12
N LEU A 492 -9.51 -7.81 -46.75
CA LEU A 492 -10.26 -9.05 -46.98
C LEU A 492 -11.08 -9.05 -48.28
N ASP A 493 -11.07 -7.96 -49.06
CA ASP A 493 -11.91 -7.74 -50.26
C ASP A 493 -13.43 -7.92 -50.01
N ILE A 494 -13.90 -7.49 -48.84
CA ILE A 494 -15.31 -7.53 -48.41
C ILE A 494 -15.84 -6.13 -48.07
N THR A 495 -17.16 -5.99 -47.91
CA THR A 495 -17.76 -4.74 -47.43
C THR A 495 -17.65 -4.62 -45.90
N GLU A 496 -17.55 -3.39 -45.41
CA GLU A 496 -17.53 -3.08 -43.97
C GLU A 496 -18.82 -3.58 -43.26
N GLU A 497 -19.94 -3.59 -43.98
CA GLU A 497 -21.23 -4.11 -43.50
C GLU A 497 -21.23 -5.65 -43.37
N ALA A 498 -20.64 -6.37 -44.33
CA ALA A 498 -20.48 -7.82 -44.24
C ALA A 498 -19.57 -8.22 -43.06
N LEU A 499 -18.44 -7.51 -42.89
CA LEU A 499 -17.52 -7.72 -41.77
C LEU A 499 -18.20 -7.51 -40.41
N LYS A 500 -18.95 -6.41 -40.25
CA LYS A 500 -19.70 -6.14 -39.00
C LYS A 500 -20.83 -7.14 -38.76
N THR A 501 -21.51 -7.58 -39.81
CA THR A 501 -22.58 -8.58 -39.71
C THR A 501 -22.05 -9.94 -39.28
N ALA A 502 -20.86 -10.32 -39.75
CA ALA A 502 -20.21 -11.57 -39.35
C ALA A 502 -19.65 -11.53 -37.91
N LEU A 503 -19.09 -10.39 -37.48
CA LEU A 503 -18.56 -10.24 -36.12
C LEU A 503 -19.65 -10.11 -35.03
N GLY A 504 -20.84 -9.62 -35.38
CA GLY A 504 -21.96 -9.55 -34.44
C GLY A 504 -21.76 -8.54 -33.29
N ALA A 505 -22.32 -8.88 -32.11
CA ALA A 505 -22.18 -8.07 -30.89
C ALA A 505 -20.95 -8.54 -30.09
N PRO A 506 -20.23 -7.65 -29.37
CA PRO A 506 -19.06 -8.06 -28.59
C PRO A 506 -19.43 -8.97 -27.38
N PRO A 507 -18.60 -9.97 -27.03
CA PRO A 507 -17.39 -10.40 -27.74
C PRO A 507 -17.71 -11.21 -29.03
N PRO A 508 -16.99 -10.97 -30.14
CA PRO A 508 -17.22 -11.69 -31.40
C PRO A 508 -16.67 -13.12 -31.34
N ASP A 509 -17.37 -14.06 -31.99
CA ASP A 509 -16.84 -15.39 -32.31
C ASP A 509 -16.08 -15.31 -33.65
N PHE A 510 -14.74 -15.26 -33.58
CA PHE A 510 -13.90 -15.09 -34.78
C PHE A 510 -13.94 -16.31 -35.71
N ALA A 511 -14.06 -17.52 -35.17
CA ALA A 511 -14.18 -18.74 -35.97
C ALA A 511 -15.50 -18.78 -36.75
N ALA A 512 -16.63 -18.45 -36.11
CA ALA A 512 -17.93 -18.35 -36.77
C ALA A 512 -17.97 -17.20 -37.78
N ALA A 513 -17.41 -16.04 -37.44
CA ALA A 513 -17.32 -14.89 -38.35
C ALA A 513 -16.48 -15.19 -39.59
N ALA A 514 -15.33 -15.85 -39.44
CA ALA A 514 -14.47 -16.26 -40.55
C ALA A 514 -15.17 -17.30 -41.45
N ALA A 515 -15.85 -18.29 -40.87
CA ALA A 515 -16.64 -19.27 -41.60
C ALA A 515 -17.80 -18.62 -42.40
N GLN A 516 -18.46 -17.60 -41.84
CA GLN A 516 -19.51 -16.83 -42.55
C GLN A 516 -18.94 -15.98 -43.70
N LEU A 517 -17.71 -15.48 -43.56
CA LEU A 517 -17.01 -14.68 -44.57
C LEU A 517 -16.28 -15.51 -45.62
N GLY A 518 -16.10 -16.83 -45.41
CA GLY A 518 -15.40 -17.72 -46.34
C GLY A 518 -13.87 -17.60 -46.29
N ILE A 519 -13.33 -17.13 -45.17
CA ILE A 519 -11.89 -16.91 -44.91
C ILE A 519 -11.44 -17.75 -43.71
N THR A 520 -10.13 -17.81 -43.46
CA THR A 520 -9.61 -18.39 -42.20
C THR A 520 -9.74 -17.41 -41.03
N GLU A 521 -9.81 -17.95 -39.82
CA GLU A 521 -9.82 -17.17 -38.58
C GLU A 521 -8.55 -16.32 -38.44
N GLN A 522 -7.39 -16.86 -38.84
CA GLN A 522 -6.12 -16.15 -38.82
C GLN A 522 -6.09 -14.98 -39.82
N GLU A 523 -6.70 -15.12 -41.01
CA GLU A 523 -6.85 -14.01 -41.96
C GLU A 523 -7.76 -12.90 -41.41
N LEU A 524 -8.85 -13.27 -40.72
CA LEU A 524 -9.75 -12.30 -40.07
C LEU A 524 -9.05 -11.53 -38.94
N ILE A 525 -8.39 -12.24 -38.03
CA ILE A 525 -7.62 -11.68 -36.90
C ILE A 525 -6.50 -10.73 -37.41
N ALA A 526 -5.72 -11.17 -38.41
CA ALA A 526 -4.66 -10.36 -39.02
C ALA A 526 -5.19 -9.14 -39.79
N ALA A 527 -6.36 -9.25 -40.43
CA ALA A 527 -7.01 -8.13 -41.10
C ALA A 527 -7.46 -7.06 -40.10
N LEU A 528 -8.06 -7.49 -38.99
CA LEU A 528 -8.50 -6.65 -37.87
C LEU A 528 -7.34 -6.01 -37.08
N GLY A 529 -6.11 -6.50 -37.28
CA GLY A 529 -4.91 -5.97 -36.60
C GLY A 529 -4.77 -6.45 -35.15
N ILE A 530 -5.43 -7.56 -34.81
CA ILE A 530 -5.31 -8.22 -33.51
C ILE A 530 -3.98 -8.98 -33.49
N PRO A 531 -3.12 -8.84 -32.45
CA PRO A 531 -1.85 -9.55 -32.37
C PRO A 531 -2.04 -11.07 -32.42
N ALA A 532 -1.20 -11.76 -33.18
CA ALA A 532 -1.28 -13.21 -33.33
C ALA A 532 -0.73 -13.94 -32.10
N GLY A 533 -1.56 -14.05 -31.06
CA GLY A 533 -1.26 -14.78 -29.81
C GLY A 533 -2.50 -15.24 -29.01
N GLU A 534 -3.66 -14.58 -29.16
CA GLU A 534 -4.80 -14.78 -28.24
C GLU A 534 -5.66 -16.04 -28.47
N PHE A 535 -5.58 -16.70 -29.64
CA PHE A 535 -6.46 -17.84 -29.96
C PHE A 535 -5.74 -19.00 -30.65
N LEU A 536 -5.09 -19.85 -29.86
CA LEU A 536 -4.69 -21.21 -30.26
C LEU A 536 -4.88 -22.20 -29.10
N ASN A 537 -6.08 -22.77 -28.98
CA ASN A 537 -6.28 -24.20 -28.64
C ASN A 537 -7.76 -24.59 -28.79
N GLY A 538 -8.04 -25.55 -29.66
CA GLY A 538 -9.40 -26.01 -29.95
C GLY A 538 -9.42 -27.03 -31.09
N GLY A 539 -8.73 -28.16 -30.93
CA GLY A 539 -8.54 -29.11 -32.03
C GLY A 539 -7.93 -30.47 -31.67
N GLU A 540 -8.53 -31.19 -30.72
CA GLU A 540 -9.04 -32.57 -30.92
C GLU A 540 -10.02 -32.96 -29.78
#